data_AF-A0A2G7GBZ4-F1
#
_entry.id   AF-A0A2G7GBZ4-F1
#
_cell.length_a   1.000
_cell.length_b   1.000
_cell.length_c   1.000
_cell.angle_alpha   90.00
_cell.angle_beta   90.00
_cell.angle_gamma   90.00
#
_symmetry.space_group_name_H-M   'P 1'
#
loop_
_entity.id
_entity.type
_entity.pdbx_description
1 polymer ?
#
loop_
_entity_poly.entity_id
_entity_poly.type
_entity_poly.pdbx_seq_one_letter_code
_entity_poly.pdbx_strand_id
1 'polypeptide(L)'
;MSLALPHLIENLTTLNLRSTHCLDFHCLHESMIQQFLPQLTGPETLKLSIGEVFTDEFRLHTLHKWLPPNISTLRFRGPASLTKSTGWNNWVQAFTERDFLPNLKRLSFVLDLDYEPRDNSFGRKKKLKTISEHTLHEARAACEPLFEAVQNRGIVIERLYDEWSDECQILRQVDDRWLC
;
A
#
# COMPACT_ATOMS: atom_id res chain seq x y z
N MET A 1 -17.51 -11.29 5.52
CA MET A 1 -18.55 -11.26 6.57
C MET A 1 -18.82 -9.86 7.15
N SER A 2 -17.97 -8.84 6.96
CA SER A 2 -18.26 -7.45 7.37
C SER A 2 -19.38 -6.77 6.57
N LEU A 3 -19.54 -7.12 5.28
CA LEU A 3 -20.63 -6.63 4.41
C LEU A 3 -22.03 -7.12 4.82
N ALA A 4 -22.11 -8.12 5.71
CA ALA A 4 -23.39 -8.61 6.22
C ALA A 4 -24.01 -7.68 7.28
N LEU A 5 -23.23 -6.72 7.80
CA LEU A 5 -23.67 -5.75 8.82
C LEU A 5 -23.21 -4.34 8.41
N PRO A 6 -23.88 -3.71 7.43
CA PRO A 6 -23.49 -2.41 6.87
C PRO A 6 -23.30 -1.32 7.93
N HIS A 7 -24.13 -1.31 8.98
CA HIS A 7 -24.04 -0.35 10.09
C HIS A 7 -22.68 -0.38 10.84
N LEU A 8 -21.93 -1.50 10.78
CA LEU A 8 -20.60 -1.57 11.39
C LEU A 8 -19.52 -0.85 10.57
N ILE A 9 -19.76 -0.64 9.27
CA ILE A 9 -18.81 -0.02 8.34
C ILE A 9 -19.30 1.33 7.80
N GLU A 10 -20.57 1.67 8.01
CA GLU A 10 -21.21 2.89 7.50
C GLU A 10 -20.56 4.16 8.06
N ASN A 11 -20.13 4.12 9.33
CA ASN A 11 -19.45 5.24 10.00
C ASN A 11 -17.92 5.12 9.98
N LEU A 12 -17.36 4.19 9.19
CA LEU A 12 -15.92 3.97 9.12
C LEU A 12 -15.25 5.13 8.35
N THR A 13 -14.62 6.05 9.06
CA THR A 13 -13.91 7.19 8.45
C THR A 13 -12.47 6.87 8.06
N THR A 14 -11.82 5.98 8.83
CA THR A 14 -10.44 5.57 8.60
C THR A 14 -10.35 4.04 8.57
N LEU A 15 -9.80 3.51 7.49
CA LEU A 15 -9.41 2.10 7.41
C LEU A 15 -7.88 2.00 7.40
N ASN A 16 -7.32 1.23 8.33
CA ASN A 16 -5.92 0.85 8.31
C ASN A 16 -5.79 -0.66 8.09
N LEU A 17 -5.17 -1.05 6.98
CA LEU A 17 -4.83 -2.44 6.69
C LEU A 17 -3.32 -2.60 6.67
N ARG A 18 -2.84 -3.54 7.49
CA ARG A 18 -1.44 -3.93 7.53
C ARG A 18 -1.30 -5.39 7.18
N SER A 19 -0.42 -5.63 6.23
CA SER A 19 0.02 -6.96 5.88
C SER A 19 1.47 -6.87 5.39
N THR A 20 2.38 -6.63 6.34
CA THR A 20 3.82 -6.51 6.07
C THR A 20 4.59 -7.72 6.58
N HIS A 21 3.93 -8.62 7.33
CA HIS A 21 4.50 -9.83 7.90
C HIS A 21 3.70 -11.08 7.55
N CYS A 22 4.38 -12.21 7.59
CA CYS A 22 3.89 -13.50 7.11
C CYS A 22 2.72 -14.15 7.89
N LEU A 23 2.19 -13.48 8.91
CA LEU A 23 1.04 -13.95 9.68
C LEU A 23 -0.28 -13.29 9.25
N ASP A 24 -0.21 -12.21 8.46
CA ASP A 24 -1.31 -11.27 8.28
C ASP A 24 -2.44 -11.81 7.38
N PHE A 25 -2.18 -12.85 6.57
CA PHE A 25 -3.16 -13.51 5.70
C PHE A 25 -3.31 -15.01 5.99
N HIS A 26 -3.00 -15.47 7.20
CA HIS A 26 -3.25 -16.87 7.57
C HIS A 26 -4.75 -17.18 7.61
N CYS A 27 -5.55 -16.25 8.12
CA CYS A 27 -6.99 -16.39 8.28
C CYS A 27 -7.82 -15.63 7.24
N LEU A 28 -7.26 -14.59 6.61
CA LEU A 28 -7.93 -13.78 5.59
C LEU A 28 -7.18 -13.92 4.26
N HIS A 29 -7.78 -14.59 3.27
CA HIS A 29 -7.16 -14.70 1.96
C HIS A 29 -7.11 -13.32 1.28
N GLU A 30 -5.97 -12.99 0.69
CA GLU A 30 -5.70 -11.73 -0.01
C GLU A 30 -6.72 -11.33 -1.09
N SER A 31 -7.42 -12.31 -1.68
CA SER A 31 -8.49 -12.03 -2.65
C SER A 31 -9.65 -11.25 -2.05
N MET A 32 -9.85 -11.34 -0.73
CA MET A 32 -10.87 -10.55 -0.04
C MET A 32 -10.57 -9.05 -0.12
N ILE A 33 -9.32 -8.62 -0.24
CA ILE A 33 -8.97 -7.19 -0.41
C ILE A 33 -9.59 -6.65 -1.70
N GLN A 34 -9.49 -7.41 -2.79
CA GLN A 34 -10.05 -7.03 -4.10
C GLN A 34 -11.57 -6.93 -4.06
N GLN A 35 -12.22 -7.77 -3.26
CA GLN A 35 -13.66 -7.76 -3.13
C GLN A 35 -14.12 -6.66 -2.17
N PHE A 36 -13.42 -6.46 -1.05
CA PHE A 36 -13.88 -5.61 0.04
C PHE A 36 -13.59 -4.13 -0.18
N LEU A 37 -12.37 -3.76 -0.59
CA LEU A 37 -11.97 -2.36 -0.70
C LEU A 37 -12.88 -1.54 -1.64
N PRO A 38 -13.27 -2.01 -2.83
CA PRO A 38 -14.13 -1.24 -3.72
C PRO A 38 -15.53 -0.95 -3.13
N GLN A 39 -15.98 -1.75 -2.17
CA GLN A 39 -17.30 -1.61 -1.55
C GLN A 39 -17.32 -0.60 -0.40
N LEU A 40 -16.15 -0.09 0.00
CA LEU A 40 -16.04 0.88 1.08
C LEU A 40 -16.29 2.29 0.57
N THR A 41 -17.55 2.71 0.61
CA THR A 41 -17.98 4.03 0.13
C THR A 41 -17.81 5.14 1.17
N GLY A 42 -17.74 4.78 2.46
CA GLY A 42 -17.66 5.71 3.60
C GLY A 42 -16.26 6.23 3.98
N PRO A 43 -15.16 5.45 3.88
CA PRO A 43 -13.86 5.90 4.37
C PRO A 43 -13.32 7.12 3.66
N GLU A 44 -12.88 8.10 4.46
CA GLU A 44 -12.14 9.26 3.99
C GLU A 44 -10.64 8.97 3.91
N THR A 45 -10.12 8.18 4.86
CA THR A 45 -8.70 7.86 4.97
C THR A 45 -8.47 6.36 4.82
N LEU A 46 -7.62 6.01 3.87
CA LEU A 46 -7.15 4.64 3.68
C LEU A 46 -5.65 4.57 3.94
N LYS A 47 -5.24 3.85 4.98
CA LYS A 47 -3.85 3.49 5.26
C LYS A 47 -3.62 2.03 4.86
N LEU A 48 -2.77 1.79 3.86
CA LEU A 48 -2.35 0.47 3.41
C LEU A 48 -0.86 0.32 3.63
N SER A 49 -0.46 -0.65 4.44
CA SER A 49 0.93 -1.11 4.54
C SER A 49 0.97 -2.56 4.13
N ILE A 50 1.28 -2.83 2.85
CA ILE A 50 1.15 -4.17 2.30
C ILE A 50 2.42 -4.54 1.54
N GLY A 51 3.06 -5.63 1.95
CA GLY A 51 4.29 -6.13 1.33
C GLY A 51 4.10 -7.32 0.39
N GLU A 52 5.18 -8.02 0.08
CA GLU A 52 5.18 -9.24 -0.75
C GLU A 52 4.69 -10.48 -0.01
N VAL A 53 3.70 -10.32 0.86
CA VAL A 53 3.05 -11.40 1.58
C VAL A 53 1.88 -11.98 0.79
N PHE A 54 1.58 -11.39 -0.38
CA PHE A 54 0.64 -11.97 -1.33
C PHE A 54 1.21 -13.28 -1.90
N THR A 55 0.36 -14.30 -1.97
CA THR A 55 0.61 -15.57 -2.66
C THR A 55 0.62 -15.35 -4.17
N ASP A 56 -0.28 -14.50 -4.67
CA ASP A 56 -0.34 -14.06 -6.05
C ASP A 56 0.15 -12.60 -6.16
N GLU A 57 1.39 -12.43 -6.63
CA GLU A 57 2.05 -11.14 -6.80
C GLU A 57 1.29 -10.21 -7.76
N PHE A 58 0.53 -10.76 -8.70
CA PHE A 58 -0.28 -9.98 -9.63
C PHE A 58 -1.36 -9.14 -8.90
N ARG A 59 -1.80 -9.58 -7.72
CA ARG A 59 -2.78 -8.83 -6.91
C ARG A 59 -2.19 -7.54 -6.36
N LEU A 60 -0.92 -7.56 -5.97
CA LEU A 60 -0.22 -6.35 -5.55
C LEU A 60 -0.03 -5.40 -6.75
N HIS A 61 0.36 -5.94 -7.90
CA HIS A 61 0.56 -5.15 -9.12
C HIS A 61 -0.73 -4.43 -9.57
N THR A 62 -1.89 -5.05 -9.34
CA THR A 62 -3.21 -4.51 -9.73
C THR A 62 -3.97 -3.83 -8.60
N LEU A 63 -3.39 -3.70 -7.41
CA LEU A 63 -4.09 -3.21 -6.21
C LEU A 63 -4.67 -1.80 -6.39
N HIS A 64 -4.03 -0.92 -7.16
CA HIS A 64 -4.55 0.44 -7.44
C HIS A 64 -5.99 0.41 -7.97
N LYS A 65 -6.35 -0.60 -8.76
CA LYS A 65 -7.68 -0.72 -9.37
C LYS A 65 -8.79 -0.97 -8.33
N TRP A 66 -8.42 -1.51 -7.17
CA TRP A 66 -9.36 -1.94 -6.14
C TRP A 66 -9.45 -0.93 -4.99
N LEU A 67 -8.79 0.22 -5.12
CA LEU A 67 -8.88 1.27 -4.11
C LEU A 67 -10.31 1.82 -4.06
N PRO A 68 -10.84 2.13 -2.87
CA PRO A 68 -12.15 2.74 -2.74
C PRO A 68 -12.16 4.12 -3.40
N PRO A 69 -13.16 4.45 -4.24
CA PRO A 69 -13.12 5.64 -5.08
C PRO A 69 -13.28 6.95 -4.31
N ASN A 70 -13.88 6.92 -3.11
CA ASN A 70 -14.29 8.12 -2.37
C ASN A 70 -13.27 8.61 -1.33
N ILE A 71 -12.09 8.02 -1.26
CA ILE A 71 -11.08 8.41 -0.28
C ILE A 71 -10.54 9.82 -0.58
N SER A 72 -10.33 10.60 0.48
CA SER A 72 -9.68 11.91 0.42
C SER A 72 -8.22 11.85 0.83
N THR A 73 -7.82 10.80 1.54
CA THR A 73 -6.43 10.57 1.97
C THR A 73 -6.04 9.12 1.70
N LEU A 74 -4.95 8.93 0.95
CA LEU A 74 -4.33 7.63 0.73
C LEU A 74 -2.93 7.62 1.36
N ARG A 75 -2.66 6.64 2.20
CA ARG A 75 -1.32 6.36 2.73
C ARG A 75 -0.93 4.95 2.33
N PHE A 76 -0.03 4.83 1.35
CA PHE A 76 0.42 3.56 0.82
C PHE A 76 1.89 3.32 1.18
N ARG A 77 2.15 2.15 1.74
CA ARG A 77 3.49 1.59 1.95
C ARG A 77 3.56 0.21 1.31
N GLY A 78 4.50 0.02 0.39
CA GLY A 78 4.65 -1.20 -0.39
C GLY A 78 6.09 -1.68 -0.51
N PRO A 79 6.30 -2.80 -1.23
CA PRO A 79 7.63 -3.30 -1.50
C PRO A 79 8.30 -2.57 -2.66
N ALA A 80 9.61 -2.38 -2.56
CA ALA A 80 10.42 -1.75 -3.59
C ALA A 80 10.39 -2.52 -4.93
N SER A 81 10.16 -3.83 -4.90
CA SER A 81 10.01 -4.67 -6.09
C SER A 81 8.82 -4.28 -6.97
N LEU A 82 7.81 -3.58 -6.42
CA LEU A 82 6.64 -3.13 -7.17
C LEU A 82 7.04 -2.27 -8.38
N THR A 83 8.10 -1.47 -8.27
CA THR A 83 8.62 -0.62 -9.36
C THR A 83 9.21 -1.42 -10.52
N LYS A 84 9.61 -2.67 -10.26
CA LYS A 84 10.16 -3.60 -11.26
C LYS A 84 9.07 -4.44 -11.92
N SER A 85 7.83 -4.35 -11.43
CA SER A 85 6.71 -5.10 -11.98
C SER A 85 6.23 -4.52 -13.31
N THR A 86 5.67 -5.36 -14.17
CA THR A 86 4.98 -4.93 -15.39
C THR A 86 3.75 -4.06 -15.11
N GLY A 87 3.24 -4.09 -13.87
CA GLY A 87 2.11 -3.29 -13.43
C GLY A 87 2.45 -1.87 -12.99
N TRP A 88 3.73 -1.52 -12.80
CA TRP A 88 4.13 -0.22 -12.24
C TRP A 88 3.64 0.96 -13.09
N ASN A 89 3.81 0.89 -14.41
CA ASN A 89 3.36 1.97 -15.29
C ASN A 89 1.84 2.20 -15.20
N ASN A 90 1.06 1.16 -14.90
CA ASN A 90 -0.39 1.31 -14.70
C ASN A 90 -0.69 2.08 -13.40
N TRP A 91 0.12 1.93 -12.35
CA TRP A 91 0.01 2.77 -11.16
C TRP A 91 0.23 4.24 -11.49
N VAL A 92 1.35 4.55 -12.16
CA VAL A 92 1.69 5.93 -12.55
C VAL A 92 0.59 6.53 -13.44
N GLN A 93 0.12 5.76 -14.44
CA GLN A 93 -0.94 6.20 -15.33
C GLN A 93 -2.25 6.47 -14.56
N ALA A 94 -2.67 5.56 -13.69
CA ALA A 94 -3.90 5.74 -12.90
C ALA A 94 -3.86 7.05 -12.10
N PHE A 95 -2.74 7.38 -11.46
CA PHE A 95 -2.63 8.65 -10.72
C PHE A 95 -2.68 9.91 -11.60
N THR A 96 -2.39 9.79 -12.90
CA THR A 96 -2.56 10.88 -13.88
C THR A 96 -4.03 11.13 -14.22
N GLU A 97 -4.87 10.09 -14.18
CA GLU A 97 -6.28 10.16 -14.56
C GLU A 97 -7.11 10.89 -13.49
N ARG A 98 -7.88 11.90 -13.90
CA ARG A 98 -8.71 12.70 -12.97
C ARG A 98 -9.86 11.89 -12.36
N ASP A 99 -10.36 10.91 -13.09
CA ASP A 99 -11.45 10.03 -12.65
C ASP A 99 -10.96 8.95 -11.67
N PHE A 100 -9.64 8.73 -11.59
CA PHE A 100 -9.04 7.83 -10.62
C PHE A 100 -8.85 8.55 -9.27
N LEU A 101 -9.57 8.10 -8.24
CA LEU A 101 -9.62 8.73 -6.91
C LEU A 101 -9.92 10.24 -6.99
N PRO A 102 -11.11 10.62 -7.50
CA PRO A 102 -11.43 12.01 -7.83
C PRO A 102 -11.42 12.95 -6.61
N ASN A 103 -11.64 12.41 -5.41
CA ASN A 103 -11.71 13.16 -4.16
C ASN A 103 -10.38 13.21 -3.40
N LEU A 104 -9.31 12.61 -3.94
CA LEU A 104 -8.02 12.52 -3.26
C LEU A 104 -7.41 13.92 -3.08
N LYS A 105 -7.08 14.27 -1.85
CA LYS A 105 -6.46 15.56 -1.46
C LYS A 105 -5.07 15.37 -0.89
N ARG A 106 -4.80 14.22 -0.27
CA ARG A 106 -3.54 13.92 0.41
C ARG A 106 -3.04 12.53 0.02
N LEU A 107 -1.76 12.45 -0.32
CA LEU A 107 -1.09 11.19 -0.64
C LEU A 107 0.19 11.04 0.18
N SER A 108 0.35 9.89 0.82
CA SER A 108 1.66 9.39 1.24
C SER A 108 1.92 8.11 0.46
N PHE A 109 3.07 8.00 -0.22
CA PHE A 109 3.41 6.83 -1.01
C PHE A 109 4.88 6.47 -0.78
N VAL A 110 5.15 5.27 -0.28
CA VAL A 110 6.50 4.81 0.06
C VAL A 110 6.70 3.37 -0.38
N LEU A 111 7.82 3.07 -1.03
CA LEU A 111 8.19 1.71 -1.44
C LEU A 111 9.52 1.30 -0.80
N ASP A 112 9.49 1.02 0.50
CA ASP A 112 10.67 0.72 1.32
C ASP A 112 10.71 -0.72 1.86
N LEU A 113 9.65 -1.52 1.63
CA LEU A 113 9.61 -2.90 2.09
C LEU A 113 10.48 -3.78 1.17
N ASP A 114 11.26 -4.67 1.78
CA ASP A 114 12.11 -5.62 1.08
C ASP A 114 12.16 -6.93 1.88
N TYR A 115 12.26 -8.06 1.18
CA TYR A 115 12.10 -9.39 1.77
C TYR A 115 13.29 -10.29 1.46
N GLU A 116 13.61 -11.18 2.39
CA GLU A 116 14.53 -12.29 2.13
C GLU A 116 13.94 -13.18 1.02
N PRO A 117 14.79 -13.74 0.13
CA PRO A 117 14.35 -14.74 -0.83
C PRO A 117 13.62 -15.89 -0.11
N ARG A 118 12.66 -16.53 -0.77
CA ARG A 118 12.00 -17.72 -0.20
C ARG A 118 13.06 -18.80 0.03
N ASP A 119 13.28 -19.16 1.29
CA ASP A 119 13.92 -20.43 1.60
C ASP A 119 12.94 -21.57 1.27
N ASN A 120 13.45 -22.66 0.71
CA ASN A 120 12.69 -23.86 0.32
C ASN A 120 12.00 -24.59 1.50
N SER A 121 12.07 -24.04 2.72
CA SER A 121 11.34 -24.53 3.88
C SER A 121 9.84 -24.33 3.71
N PHE A 122 9.06 -25.39 3.95
CA PHE A 122 7.59 -25.37 3.96
C PHE A 122 7.04 -24.28 4.89
N GLY A 123 6.70 -23.12 4.33
CA GLY A 123 6.10 -22.01 5.07
C GLY A 123 6.02 -20.72 4.25
N ARG A 124 4.93 -19.97 4.42
CA ARG A 124 4.66 -18.67 3.77
C ARG A 124 5.52 -17.51 4.32
N LYS A 125 6.66 -17.82 4.95
CA LYS A 125 7.41 -16.85 5.77
C LYS A 125 8.48 -16.14 4.95
N LYS A 126 8.09 -15.13 4.16
CA LYS A 126 9.05 -14.12 3.69
C LYS A 126 9.39 -13.22 4.89
N LYS A 127 10.65 -13.21 5.29
CA LYS A 127 11.13 -12.36 6.38
C LYS A 127 11.47 -10.99 5.83
N LEU A 128 10.98 -9.94 6.47
CA LEU A 128 11.35 -8.58 6.10
C LEU A 128 12.85 -8.38 6.37
N LYS A 129 13.58 -7.84 5.40
CA LYS A 129 15.00 -7.49 5.55
C LYS A 129 15.20 -5.99 5.42
N THR A 130 16.39 -5.54 5.81
CA THR A 130 16.81 -4.16 5.55
C THR A 130 17.02 -3.97 4.05
N ILE A 131 16.33 -3.00 3.49
CA ILE A 131 16.47 -2.61 2.09
C ILE A 131 17.82 -1.94 1.86
N SER A 132 18.48 -2.30 0.75
CA SER A 132 19.74 -1.68 0.35
C SER A 132 19.51 -0.22 -0.06
N GLU A 133 20.50 0.65 0.18
CA GLU A 133 20.41 2.06 -0.19
C GLU A 133 20.21 2.27 -1.69
N HIS A 134 20.90 1.47 -2.51
CA HIS A 134 20.73 1.46 -3.96
C HIS A 134 19.29 1.13 -4.37
N THR A 135 18.71 0.06 -3.83
CA THR A 135 17.32 -0.33 -4.14
C THR A 135 16.32 0.69 -3.65
N LEU A 136 16.55 1.29 -2.48
CA LEU A 136 15.70 2.36 -1.95
C LEU A 136 15.72 3.58 -2.86
N HIS A 137 16.92 3.98 -3.32
CA HIS A 137 17.09 5.09 -4.26
C HIS A 137 16.40 4.82 -5.60
N GLU A 138 16.55 3.62 -6.18
CA GLU A 138 15.84 3.22 -7.41
C GLU A 138 14.32 3.28 -7.23
N ALA A 139 13.81 2.74 -6.11
CA ALA A 139 12.38 2.73 -5.84
C ALA A 139 11.81 4.14 -5.66
N ARG A 140 12.57 5.03 -5.02
CA ARG A 140 12.22 6.45 -4.87
C ARG A 140 12.17 7.15 -6.23
N ALA A 141 13.23 7.01 -7.04
CA ALA A 141 13.28 7.61 -8.37
C ALA A 141 12.12 7.14 -9.25
N ALA A 142 11.77 5.86 -9.19
CA ALA A 142 10.62 5.31 -9.91
C ALA A 142 9.26 5.89 -9.46
N CYS A 143 9.16 6.42 -8.23
CA CYS A 143 7.97 7.10 -7.72
C CYS A 143 7.87 8.57 -8.17
N GLU A 144 8.94 9.19 -8.67
CA GLU A 144 8.91 10.61 -9.08
C GLU A 144 7.82 10.92 -10.11
N PRO A 145 7.63 10.13 -11.19
CA PRO A 145 6.56 10.38 -12.15
C PRO A 145 5.16 10.30 -11.53
N LEU A 146 4.97 9.41 -10.53
CA LEU A 146 3.71 9.31 -9.78
C LEU A 146 3.49 10.57 -8.94
N PHE A 147 4.53 11.05 -8.26
CA PHE A 147 4.45 12.28 -7.46
C PHE A 147 4.17 13.52 -8.32
N GLU A 148 4.82 13.63 -9.48
CA GLU A 148 4.53 14.71 -10.44
C GLU A 148 3.08 14.66 -10.92
N ALA A 149 2.57 13.48 -11.29
CA ALA A 149 1.18 13.31 -11.72
C ALA A 149 0.17 13.74 -10.63
N VAL A 150 0.46 13.39 -9.38
CA VAL A 150 -0.35 13.73 -8.20
C VAL A 150 -0.31 15.23 -7.92
N GLN A 151 0.87 15.85 -7.96
CA GLN A 151 1.03 17.30 -7.77
C GLN A 151 0.32 18.10 -8.88
N ASN A 152 0.40 17.65 -10.13
CA ASN A 152 -0.31 18.27 -11.26
C ASN A 152 -1.83 18.26 -11.09
N ARG A 153 -2.38 17.36 -10.26
CA ARG A 153 -3.79 17.32 -9.87
C ARG A 153 -4.11 18.18 -8.63
N GLY A 154 -3.12 18.86 -8.06
CA GLY A 154 -3.27 19.68 -6.85
C GLY A 154 -3.33 18.88 -5.56
N ILE A 155 -2.89 17.62 -5.57
CA ILE A 155 -2.92 16.72 -4.40
C ILE A 155 -1.64 16.95 -3.58
N VAL A 156 -1.80 17.09 -2.27
CA VAL A 156 -0.68 17.32 -1.35
C VAL A 156 0.03 16.01 -1.05
N ILE A 157 1.35 15.97 -1.25
CA ILE A 157 2.18 14.84 -0.85
C ILE A 157 2.58 15.03 0.62
N GLU A 158 2.27 14.06 1.47
CA GLU A 158 2.57 14.06 2.90
C GLU A 158 3.59 12.97 3.23
N ARG A 159 4.41 13.23 4.27
CA ARG A 159 5.30 12.22 4.83
C ARG A 159 4.49 11.06 5.42
N LEU A 160 4.95 9.85 5.15
CA LEU A 160 4.37 8.66 5.78
C LEU A 160 5.01 8.44 7.14
N TYR A 161 4.18 8.40 8.18
CA TYR A 161 4.57 7.96 9.52
C TYR A 161 3.74 6.73 9.91
N ASP A 162 4.41 5.74 10.50
CA ASP A 162 3.80 4.52 10.96
C ASP A 162 3.69 4.55 12.50
N GLU A 163 2.51 4.94 13.00
CA GLU A 163 2.22 5.05 14.44
C GLU A 163 2.30 3.69 15.16
N TRP A 164 2.05 2.59 14.45
CA TRP A 164 1.96 1.26 15.07
C TRP A 164 3.32 0.61 15.28
N SER A 165 4.36 1.04 14.55
CA SER A 165 5.73 0.60 14.80
C SER A 165 6.33 1.15 16.09
N ASP A 166 5.79 2.24 16.62
CA ASP A 166 6.18 2.72 17.96
C ASP A 166 5.65 1.78 19.05
N GLU A 167 4.44 1.24 18.86
CA GLU A 167 3.75 0.40 19.84
C GLU A 167 4.14 -1.08 19.73
N CYS A 168 4.57 -1.53 18.55
CA CYS A 168 4.75 -2.94 18.26
C CYS A 168 6.15 -3.21 17.68
N GLN A 169 7.04 -3.76 18.51
CA GLN A 169 8.46 -4.01 18.15
C GLN A 169 8.66 -4.91 16.92
N ILE A 170 7.68 -5.74 16.58
CA ILE A 170 7.76 -6.57 15.38
C ILE A 170 7.51 -5.76 14.10
N LEU A 171 6.85 -4.60 14.19
CA LEU A 171 6.55 -3.74 13.05
C LEU A 171 7.71 -2.76 12.82
N ARG A 172 8.16 -2.63 11.58
CA ARG A 172 9.27 -1.74 11.23
C ARG A 172 8.72 -0.34 10.90
N GLN A 173 9.35 0.71 11.42
CA GLN A 173 9.08 2.09 10.98
C GLN A 173 9.32 2.25 9.48
N VAL A 174 8.70 3.25 8.86
CA VAL A 174 9.05 3.72 7.51
C VAL A 174 10.55 4.06 7.48
N ASP A 175 11.26 3.66 6.43
CA ASP A 175 12.69 3.95 6.30
C ASP A 175 12.93 5.46 6.11
N ASP A 176 13.52 6.11 7.12
CA ASP A 176 13.72 7.56 7.15
C ASP A 176 14.57 8.08 5.97
N ARG A 177 15.41 7.22 5.38
CA ARG A 177 16.21 7.55 4.18
C ARG A 177 15.35 7.80 2.94
N TRP A 178 14.06 7.46 2.97
CA TRP A 178 13.11 7.81 1.91
C TRP A 178 12.91 9.33 1.78
N LEU A 179 13.18 10.10 2.84
CA LEU A 179 12.82 11.52 2.96
C LEU A 179 13.93 12.54 2.62
N CYS A 180 15.10 12.10 2.11
CA CYS A 180 16.24 13.00 1.86
C CYS A 180 15.91 14.19 0.95
#